data_AF-A0A6C0F919-F1
#
_entry.id   AF-A0A6C0F919-F1
#
_cell.length_a   1.000
_cell.length_b   1.000
_cell.length_c   1.000
_cell.angle_alpha   90.00
_cell.angle_beta   90.00
_cell.angle_gamma   90.00
#
_symmetry.space_group_name_H-M   'P 1'
#
loop_
_entity.id
_entity.type
_entity.pdbx_description
1 polymer ?
#
loop_
_entity_poly.entity_id
_entity_poly.type
_entity_poly.pdbx_seq_one_letter_code
_entity_poly.pdbx_strand_id
1 'polypeptide(L)'
;MSDSNEMKLVTIENVHFEIPNYINENQIYINSYEDMTQAVLRMIQNKYLFNFDRNLLRSIMEDLTFMYCPGDDINRDRVLSMLDASDDEDDGESEEESPSID
;
A
#
# COMPACT_ATOMS: atom_id res chain seq x y z
N MET A 1 25.17 -24.84 6.82
CA MET A 1 23.72 -25.01 6.60
C MET A 1 23.32 -23.90 5.65
N SER A 2 22.72 -24.27 4.53
CA SER A 2 22.50 -23.43 3.37
C SER A 2 21.46 -22.34 3.66
N ASP A 3 21.90 -21.12 3.90
CA ASP A 3 21.03 -19.95 3.76
C ASP A 3 21.05 -19.54 2.29
N SER A 4 20.10 -20.12 1.57
CA SER A 4 19.74 -19.77 0.21
C SER A 4 19.64 -18.25 0.10
N ASN A 5 20.36 -17.70 -0.87
CA ASN A 5 20.32 -16.31 -1.25
C ASN A 5 19.01 -15.98 -2.00
N GLU A 6 17.89 -16.54 -1.54
CA GLU A 6 16.64 -16.60 -2.25
C GLU A 6 15.86 -15.32 -1.97
N MET A 7 15.76 -14.49 -3.00
CA MET A 7 14.94 -13.29 -3.00
C MET A 7 13.52 -13.69 -3.35
N LYS A 8 12.53 -13.16 -2.63
CA LYS A 8 11.13 -13.43 -2.91
C LYS A 8 10.50 -12.26 -3.64
N LEU A 9 10.01 -12.48 -4.85
CA LEU A 9 9.36 -11.44 -5.64
C LEU A 9 7.93 -11.24 -5.16
N VAL A 10 7.56 -10.00 -4.84
CA VAL A 10 6.19 -9.59 -4.51
C VAL A 10 5.66 -8.76 -5.69
N THR A 11 4.61 -9.24 -6.32
CA THR A 11 3.94 -8.62 -7.45
C THR A 11 2.54 -8.15 -7.05
N ILE A 12 1.89 -7.38 -7.91
CA ILE A 12 0.49 -6.98 -7.72
C ILE A 12 -0.46 -8.17 -7.55
N GLU A 13 -0.13 -9.33 -8.14
CA GLU A 13 -0.95 -10.53 -8.12
C GLU A 13 -0.84 -11.29 -6.80
N ASN A 14 0.31 -11.20 -6.11
CA ASN A 14 0.59 -11.98 -4.91
C ASN A 14 0.67 -11.17 -3.62
N VAL A 15 0.74 -9.83 -3.69
CA VAL A 15 0.93 -8.95 -2.52
C VAL A 15 -0.10 -9.18 -1.41
N HIS A 16 -1.38 -9.39 -1.78
CA HIS A 16 -2.48 -9.68 -0.85
C HIS A 16 -2.38 -11.05 -0.17
N PHE A 17 -1.45 -11.91 -0.60
CA PHE A 17 -1.10 -13.17 0.07
C PHE A 17 0.24 -13.05 0.79
N GLU A 18 1.24 -12.44 0.14
CA GLU A 18 2.61 -12.38 0.65
C GLU A 18 2.74 -11.55 1.93
N ILE A 19 2.12 -10.36 1.98
CA ILE A 19 2.15 -9.54 3.19
C ILE A 19 1.41 -10.25 4.35
N PRO A 20 0.15 -10.73 4.17
CA PRO A 20 -0.54 -11.45 5.25
C PRO A 20 0.16 -12.74 5.70
N ASN A 21 0.70 -13.53 4.77
CA ASN A 21 1.45 -14.74 5.11
C ASN A 21 2.67 -14.40 5.96
N TYR A 22 3.44 -13.39 5.55
CA TYR A 22 4.59 -12.94 6.33
C TYR A 22 4.21 -12.47 7.73
N ILE A 23 3.14 -11.67 7.86
CA ILE A 23 2.62 -11.21 9.16
C ILE A 23 2.24 -12.40 10.04
N ASN A 24 1.51 -13.37 9.49
CA ASN A 24 1.07 -14.56 10.22
C ASN A 24 2.24 -15.48 10.62
N GLU A 25 3.15 -15.78 9.69
CA GLU A 25 4.32 -16.65 9.95
C GLU A 25 5.24 -16.06 11.02
N ASN A 26 5.38 -14.74 11.07
CA ASN A 26 6.21 -14.04 12.04
C ASN A 26 5.43 -13.56 13.28
N GLN A 27 4.14 -13.90 13.39
CA GLN A 27 3.26 -13.53 14.51
C GLN A 27 3.31 -12.01 14.82
N ILE A 28 3.27 -11.18 13.78
CA ILE A 28 3.33 -9.72 13.90
C ILE A 28 1.92 -9.21 14.21
N TYR A 29 1.78 -8.41 15.27
CA TYR A 29 0.53 -7.75 15.62
C TYR A 29 0.43 -6.40 14.89
N ILE A 30 -0.65 -6.20 14.14
CA ILE A 30 -0.94 -4.95 13.43
C ILE A 30 -2.08 -4.23 14.13
N ASN A 31 -1.77 -3.15 14.85
CA ASN A 31 -2.78 -2.30 15.51
C ASN A 31 -2.83 -0.88 14.91
N SER A 32 -1.89 -0.55 14.04
CA SER A 32 -1.75 0.77 13.44
C SER A 32 -1.07 0.67 12.08
N TYR A 33 -1.17 1.74 11.30
CA TYR A 33 -0.46 1.86 10.03
C TYR A 33 1.07 1.83 10.20
N GLU A 34 1.57 2.31 11.35
CA GLU A 34 3.00 2.23 11.69
C GLU A 34 3.44 0.76 11.82
N ASP A 35 2.65 -0.09 12.50
CA ASP A 35 2.97 -1.52 12.62
C ASP A 35 3.04 -2.21 11.25
N MET A 36 2.12 -1.88 10.34
CA MET A 36 2.14 -2.38 8.96
C MET A 36 3.39 -1.91 8.20
N THR A 37 3.77 -0.64 8.37
CA THR A 37 5.00 -0.08 7.79
C THR A 37 6.23 -0.82 8.29
N GLN A 38 6.31 -1.08 9.59
CA GLN A 38 7.40 -1.87 10.19
C GLN A 38 7.40 -3.32 9.68
N ALA A 39 6.25 -3.95 9.48
CA ALA A 39 6.16 -5.28 8.89
C ALA A 39 6.74 -5.31 7.47
N VAL A 40 6.35 -4.38 6.60
CA VAL A 40 6.87 -4.25 5.23
C VAL A 40 8.37 -3.93 5.21
N LEU A 41 8.85 -3.05 6.09
CA LEU A 41 10.29 -2.79 6.22
C LEU A 41 11.08 -4.05 6.58
N ARG A 42 10.56 -4.88 7.49
CA ARG A 42 11.15 -6.18 7.83
C ARG A 42 11.11 -7.15 6.65
N MET A 43 10.04 -7.18 5.85
CA MET A 43 9.99 -7.96 4.62
C MET A 43 11.11 -7.55 3.66
N ILE A 44 11.33 -6.25 3.45
CA ILE A 44 12.41 -5.73 2.60
C ILE A 44 13.79 -6.17 3.14
N GLN A 45 14.01 -6.07 4.46
CA GLN A 45 15.24 -6.58 5.09
C GLN A 45 15.42 -8.08 4.87
N ASN A 46 14.32 -8.83 4.84
CA ASN A 46 14.26 -10.26 4.58
C ASN A 46 14.17 -10.61 3.08
N LYS A 47 14.64 -9.73 2.20
CA LYS A 47 14.79 -9.95 0.75
C LYS A 47 13.47 -10.16 -0.02
N TYR A 48 12.36 -9.62 0.46
CA TYR A 48 11.14 -9.48 -0.32
C TYR A 48 11.26 -8.27 -1.25
N LEU A 49 11.11 -8.49 -2.55
CA LEU A 49 11.28 -7.50 -3.60
C LEU A 49 9.91 -7.09 -4.15
N PHE A 50 9.41 -5.93 -3.74
CA PHE A 50 8.15 -5.37 -4.24
C PHE A 50 8.35 -4.79 -5.65
N ASN A 51 7.75 -5.43 -6.65
CA ASN A 51 7.89 -5.09 -8.06
C ASN A 51 6.63 -4.40 -8.60
N PHE A 52 6.29 -3.28 -7.99
CA PHE A 52 5.20 -2.38 -8.38
C PHE A 52 5.36 -1.02 -7.70
N ASP A 53 4.50 -0.05 -8.06
CA ASP A 53 4.61 1.32 -7.58
C ASP A 53 4.39 1.45 -6.06
N ARG A 54 5.09 2.41 -5.44
CA ARG A 54 5.04 2.63 -3.98
C ARG A 54 3.71 3.24 -3.53
N ASN A 55 3.03 4.01 -4.37
CA ASN A 55 1.69 4.51 -4.03
C ASN A 55 0.70 3.36 -3.99
N LEU A 56 0.79 2.41 -4.93
CA LEU A 56 -0.04 1.19 -4.89
C LEU A 56 0.26 0.36 -3.63
N LEU A 57 1.53 0.19 -3.26
CA LEU A 57 1.89 -0.48 -2.00
C LEU A 57 1.29 0.23 -0.80
N ARG A 58 1.33 1.56 -0.78
CA ARG A 58 0.72 2.36 0.29
C ARG A 58 -0.78 2.12 0.40
N SER A 59 -1.52 2.15 -0.71
CA SER A 59 -2.97 1.88 -0.70
C SER A 59 -3.26 0.48 -0.15
N ILE A 60 -2.53 -0.53 -0.61
CA ILE A 60 -2.68 -1.92 -0.13
C ILE A 60 -2.36 -2.01 1.37
N MET A 61 -1.34 -1.29 1.86
CA MET A 61 -1.02 -1.27 3.28
C MET A 61 -2.14 -0.61 4.11
N GLU A 62 -2.81 0.42 3.60
CA GLU A 62 -3.94 1.07 4.28
C GLU A 62 -5.11 0.08 4.38
N ASP A 63 -5.46 -0.61 3.29
CA ASP A 63 -6.50 -1.66 3.26
C ASP A 63 -6.19 -2.80 4.24
N LEU A 64 -4.96 -3.34 4.19
CA LEU A 64 -4.54 -4.42 5.07
C LEU A 64 -4.52 -3.96 6.53
N THR A 65 -4.07 -2.74 6.83
CA THR A 65 -4.07 -2.23 8.20
C THR A 65 -5.50 -2.19 8.77
N PHE A 66 -6.46 -1.68 7.99
CA PHE A 66 -7.86 -1.69 8.39
C PHE A 66 -8.42 -3.12 8.52
N MET A 67 -8.02 -4.04 7.64
CA MET A 67 -8.39 -5.46 7.74
C MET A 67 -7.94 -6.09 9.06
N TYR A 68 -6.72 -5.80 9.53
CA TYR A 68 -6.19 -6.33 10.79
C TYR A 68 -6.72 -5.58 12.03
N CYS A 69 -7.01 -4.28 11.90
CA CYS A 69 -7.49 -3.44 13.00
C CYS A 69 -8.73 -2.62 12.58
N PRO A 70 -9.89 -3.28 12.37
CA PRO A 70 -11.08 -2.62 11.83
C PRO A 70 -11.80 -1.70 12.83
N GLY A 71 -11.44 -1.78 14.12
CA GLY A 71 -12.03 -0.96 15.19
C GLY A 71 -11.36 0.40 15.40
N ASP A 72 -10.28 0.70 14.69
CA ASP A 72 -9.57 1.98 14.78
C ASP A 72 -10.12 2.96 13.72
N ASP A 73 -10.75 4.03 14.21
CA ASP A 73 -11.33 5.09 13.38
C ASP A 73 -10.28 5.71 12.43
N ILE A 74 -9.02 5.84 12.85
CA ILE A 74 -7.96 6.43 12.02
C ILE A 74 -7.67 5.54 10.81
N ASN A 75 -7.70 4.22 10.98
CA ASN A 75 -7.49 3.28 9.86
C ASN A 75 -8.69 3.29 8.91
N ARG A 76 -9.91 3.38 9.45
CA ARG A 76 -11.12 3.54 8.63
C ARG A 76 -11.07 4.82 7.80
N ASP A 77 -10.74 5.94 8.42
CA ASP A 77 -10.76 7.26 7.77
C ASP A 77 -9.71 7.34 6.64
N ARG A 78 -8.56 6.65 6.78
CA ARG A 78 -7.58 6.52 5.67
C ARG A 78 -8.17 5.80 4.47
N VAL A 79 -8.79 4.65 4.68
CA VAL A 79 -9.41 3.86 3.60
C VAL A 79 -10.53 4.67 2.94
N LEU A 80 -11.40 5.31 3.74
CA LEU A 80 -12.47 6.16 3.21
C LEU A 80 -11.92 7.33 2.38
N SER A 81 -10.89 8.03 2.86
CA SER A 81 -10.28 9.14 2.11
C SER A 81 -9.71 8.70 0.76
N MET A 82 -9.21 7.47 0.63
CA MET A 82 -8.70 6.94 -0.63
C MET A 82 -9.83 6.57 -1.60
N LEU A 83 -10.95 6.07 -1.07
CA LEU A 83 -12.15 5.77 -1.86
C LEU A 83 -12.82 7.05 -2.34
N ASP A 84 -12.97 8.05 -1.47
CA ASP A 84 -13.59 9.34 -1.80
C ASP A 84 -12.74 10.11 -2.83
N ALA A 85 -11.41 10.10 -2.70
CA ALA A 85 -10.51 10.74 -3.67
C ALA A 85 -10.55 10.11 -5.08
N SER A 86 -11.06 8.88 -5.20
CA SER A 86 -11.22 8.20 -6.50
C SER A 86 -12.51 8.59 -7.24
N ASP A 87 -13.42 9.31 -6.59
CA ASP A 87 -14.71 9.75 -7.16
C ASP A 87 -14.67 11.20 -7.70
N ASP A 88 -13.59 11.96 -7.43
CA ASP A 88 -13.39 13.36 -7.86
C ASP A 88 -12.50 13.51 -9.12
N GLU A 89 -12.24 12.42 -9.88
CA GLU A 89 -11.58 12.48 -11.20
C GLU A 89 -12.59 12.59 -12.37
N ASP A 90 -13.55 13.52 -12.28
CA ASP A 90 -14.27 14.05 -13.46
C ASP A 90 -14.71 15.51 -13.21
N ASP A 91 -13.97 16.47 -13.79
CA ASP A 91 -14.55 17.60 -14.56
C ASP A 91 -13.46 18.54 -15.14
N GLY A 92 -13.14 18.33 -16.42
CA GLY A 92 -13.35 19.35 -17.45
C GLY A 92 -12.42 20.58 -17.60
N GLU A 93 -11.71 20.56 -18.74
CA GLU A 93 -11.36 21.68 -19.63
C GLU A 93 -10.04 22.47 -19.46
N SER A 94 -9.15 22.25 -20.44
CA SER A 94 -8.03 23.08 -20.83
C SER A 94 -8.50 24.41 -21.42
N GLU A 95 -8.26 25.54 -20.75
CA GLU A 95 -8.30 26.85 -21.40
C GLU A 95 -6.93 27.17 -22.02
N GLU A 96 -6.76 26.86 -23.31
CA GLU A 96 -5.70 27.45 -24.13
C GLU A 96 -6.03 28.93 -24.39
N GLU A 97 -5.53 29.81 -23.53
CA GLU A 97 -5.60 31.25 -23.73
C GLU A 97 -4.70 31.63 -24.94
N SER A 98 -5.33 31.82 -26.11
CA SER A 98 -4.63 32.31 -27.31
C SER A 98 -4.46 33.83 -27.17
N PRO A 99 -3.22 34.38 -27.16
CA PRO A 99 -3.04 35.82 -27.02
C PRO A 99 -3.46 36.52 -28.31
N SER A 100 -4.48 37.38 -28.18
CA SER A 100 -4.95 38.32 -29.20
C SER A 100 -3.78 39.21 -29.67
N ILE A 101 -3.57 39.26 -30.99
CA ILE A 101 -2.62 40.15 -31.66
C ILE A 101 -3.29 41.54 -31.80
N ASP A 102 -2.61 42.58 -31.31
CA ASP A 102 -2.91 44.00 -31.61
C ASP A 102 -2.07 44.45 -32.82
#